data_AF-A0A3C0NAQ8-F1
#
_entry.id   AF-A0A3C0NAQ8-F1
#
_cell.length_a   1.000
_cell.length_b   1.000
_cell.length_c   1.000
_cell.angle_alpha   90.00
_cell.angle_beta   90.00
_cell.angle_gamma   90.00
#
_symmetry.space_group_name_H-M   'P 1'
#
loop_
_entity.id
_entity.type
_entity.pdbx_description
1 polymer ?
#
loop_
_entity_poly.entity_id
_entity_poly.type
_entity_poly.pdbx_seq_one_letter_code
_entity_poly.pdbx_strand_id
1 'polypeptide(L)'
;MIAYLRTPTAIRERCDRLFTLACADQLHHFRCDLTQLDKVANYVIKVMRHEYPDLNIPFHSRWRHFEVGNVPRLAQLEQNLTGLTPVQKAQTKFDLAIISVLLDAGAGADWQYHEQETGLVFRRSEGLAVASFQMFCQGAFSSNPEHPLQADAQGLQELTADKLAEGFQVSQVNPLLGVEGRLLLLQRLGQSLVALPQLFGDSNARPGNLVNYLLDWSTKVGQSENFTPSQGHQLPASRVFSAVLEGLGNIWPGRLAIADTNLGDVWLHSALKGDNPYDQYVPFHKLSQWLTYSLLEPLQELGLEITGLDELTGLPEYRNGGLCLDLGLLEVKDKAILQKHHLPASEVIVEWRALTVSLLDRIAAAIRQQLNLSAIELPLVKVLQGGTWTAGRQIAAELRVGGVAPIQIDSDGTVL
;
A
#
# COMPACT_ATOMS: atom_id res chain seq x y z
N MET A 1 -14.93 13.93 13.01
CA MET A 1 -13.62 14.36 12.50
C MET A 1 -12.70 13.17 12.21
N ILE A 2 -12.26 12.39 13.22
CA ILE A 2 -11.36 11.24 13.00
C ILE A 2 -11.92 10.24 11.97
N ALA A 3 -13.20 9.88 12.09
CA ALA A 3 -13.86 8.99 11.13
C ALA A 3 -13.79 9.53 9.69
N TYR A 4 -13.95 10.84 9.49
CA TYR A 4 -13.82 11.49 8.18
C TYR A 4 -12.38 11.41 7.65
N LEU A 5 -11.37 11.75 8.46
CA LEU A 5 -9.95 11.66 8.07
C LEU A 5 -9.48 10.22 7.74
N ARG A 6 -10.28 9.21 8.08
CA ARG A 6 -10.04 7.79 7.72
C ARG A 6 -10.82 7.35 6.47
N THR A 7 -11.37 8.28 5.70
CA THR A 7 -12.08 7.95 4.45
C THR A 7 -11.23 8.29 3.21
N PRO A 8 -11.37 7.53 2.11
CA PRO A 8 -10.78 7.92 0.82
C PRO A 8 -11.28 9.29 0.32
N THR A 9 -12.53 9.64 0.65
CA THR A 9 -13.11 10.97 0.35
C THR A 9 -12.30 12.09 0.98
N ALA A 10 -11.97 12.01 2.27
CA ALA A 10 -11.16 13.03 2.92
C ALA A 10 -9.75 13.14 2.34
N ILE A 11 -9.15 12.02 1.93
CA ILE A 11 -7.86 12.01 1.23
C ILE A 11 -7.97 12.87 -0.04
N ARG A 12 -8.94 12.57 -0.92
CA ARG A 12 -9.14 13.33 -2.16
C ARG A 12 -9.47 14.79 -1.91
N GLU A 13 -10.44 15.09 -1.06
CA GLU A 13 -10.88 16.46 -0.80
C GLU A 13 -9.73 17.34 -0.28
N ARG A 14 -8.88 16.82 0.59
CA ARG A 14 -7.72 17.57 1.11
C ARG A 14 -6.62 17.72 0.05
N CYS A 15 -6.35 16.67 -0.72
CA CYS A 15 -5.36 16.71 -1.80
C CYS A 15 -5.79 17.65 -2.95
N ASP A 16 -7.05 17.61 -3.35
CA ASP A 16 -7.59 18.43 -4.45
C ASP A 16 -7.62 19.93 -4.13
N ARG A 17 -7.75 20.30 -2.85
CA ARG A 17 -7.57 21.69 -2.41
C ARG A 17 -6.15 22.17 -2.69
N LEU A 18 -5.13 21.37 -2.34
CA LEU A 18 -3.73 21.70 -2.65
C LEU A 18 -3.49 21.71 -4.17
N PHE A 19 -4.01 20.72 -4.90
CA PHE A 19 -3.93 20.69 -6.35
C PHE A 19 -4.51 21.94 -7.03
N THR A 20 -5.65 22.44 -6.52
CA THR A 20 -6.27 23.68 -7.02
C THR A 20 -5.33 24.87 -6.83
N LEU A 21 -4.69 24.97 -5.65
CA LEU A 21 -3.70 26.01 -5.37
C LEU A 21 -2.45 25.86 -6.25
N ALA A 22 -2.00 24.63 -6.55
CA ALA A 22 -0.86 24.38 -7.43
C ALA A 22 -1.13 24.84 -8.87
N CYS A 23 -2.34 24.58 -9.38
CA CYS A 23 -2.78 25.04 -10.70
C CYS A 23 -2.89 26.56 -10.79
N ALA A 24 -3.20 27.22 -9.68
CA ALA A 24 -3.23 28.67 -9.58
C ALA A 24 -1.86 29.30 -9.27
N ASP A 25 -0.79 28.51 -9.22
CA ASP A 25 0.57 28.91 -8.83
C ASP A 25 0.66 29.52 -7.41
N GLN A 26 -0.24 29.14 -6.50
CA GLN A 26 -0.36 29.70 -5.15
C GLN A 26 0.32 28.89 -4.04
N LEU A 27 0.82 27.70 -4.35
CA LEU A 27 1.60 26.89 -3.40
C LEU A 27 3.04 27.37 -3.27
N HIS A 28 3.74 26.97 -2.21
CA HIS A 28 5.09 27.44 -1.94
C HIS A 28 6.16 26.61 -2.66
N HIS A 29 5.97 25.30 -2.81
CA HIS A 29 7.02 24.39 -3.26
C HIS A 29 6.87 23.93 -4.71
N PHE A 30 5.63 23.72 -5.17
CA PHE A 30 5.35 23.20 -6.50
C PHE A 30 4.35 24.05 -7.29
N ARG A 31 4.47 23.99 -8.61
CA ARG A 31 3.42 24.39 -9.56
C ARG A 31 3.03 23.18 -10.41
N CYS A 32 1.79 23.19 -10.92
CA CYS A 32 1.29 22.13 -11.80
C CYS A 32 1.20 22.64 -13.25
N ASP A 33 1.75 21.90 -14.21
CA ASP A 33 1.57 22.15 -15.64
C ASP A 33 0.73 21.06 -16.29
N LEU A 34 -0.59 21.29 -16.34
CA LEU A 34 -1.53 20.33 -16.95
C LEU A 34 -1.36 20.19 -18.47
N THR A 35 -0.60 21.07 -19.14
CA THR A 35 -0.29 20.87 -20.57
C THR A 35 0.58 19.64 -20.80
N GLN A 36 1.27 19.14 -19.77
CA GLN A 36 2.04 17.89 -19.83
C GLN A 36 1.18 16.63 -19.59
N LEU A 37 -0.10 16.74 -19.22
CA LEU A 37 -0.91 15.58 -18.80
C LEU A 37 -1.01 14.51 -19.89
N ASP A 38 -1.28 14.91 -21.14
CA ASP A 38 -1.37 13.97 -22.25
C ASP A 38 -0.02 13.29 -22.55
N LYS A 39 1.09 14.02 -22.44
CA LYS A 39 2.43 13.46 -22.59
C LYS A 39 2.71 12.40 -21.53
N VAL A 40 2.34 12.67 -20.27
CA VAL A 40 2.48 11.72 -19.15
C VAL A 40 1.61 10.49 -19.39
N ALA A 41 0.34 10.67 -19.72
CA ALA A 41 -0.58 9.58 -20.01
C ALA A 41 -0.07 8.69 -21.16
N ASN A 42 0.43 9.29 -22.25
CA ASN A 42 1.01 8.55 -23.38
C ASN A 42 2.25 7.75 -22.96
N TYR A 43 3.14 8.31 -22.13
CA TYR A 43 4.30 7.59 -21.61
C TYR A 43 3.86 6.40 -20.77
N VAL A 44 2.88 6.59 -19.86
CA VAL A 44 2.34 5.51 -19.03
C VAL A 44 1.68 4.42 -19.88
N ILE A 45 0.88 4.78 -20.90
CA ILE A 45 0.27 3.80 -21.83
C ILE A 45 1.34 2.99 -22.55
N LYS A 46 2.44 3.63 -22.99
CA LYS A 46 3.54 2.93 -23.65
C LYS A 46 4.14 1.87 -22.73
N VAL A 47 4.37 2.20 -21.46
CA VAL A 47 4.88 1.27 -20.45
C VAL A 47 3.85 0.16 -20.19
N MET A 48 2.58 0.50 -19.99
CA MET A 48 1.51 -0.47 -19.78
C MET A 48 1.40 -1.49 -20.91
N ARG A 49 1.46 -1.06 -22.18
CA ARG A 49 1.39 -1.95 -23.34
C ARG A 49 2.65 -2.79 -23.53
N HIS A 50 3.80 -2.33 -23.04
CA HIS A 50 5.03 -3.12 -23.08
C HIS A 50 4.95 -4.30 -22.11
N GLU A 51 4.51 -4.04 -20.88
CA GLU A 51 4.40 -5.05 -19.82
C GLU A 51 3.15 -5.94 -19.97
N TYR A 52 2.02 -5.35 -20.38
CA TYR A 52 0.72 -6.00 -20.52
C TYR A 52 0.11 -5.69 -21.90
N PRO A 53 0.55 -6.38 -22.97
CA PRO A 53 0.10 -6.10 -24.33
C PRO A 53 -1.43 -6.22 -24.55
N ASP A 54 -2.09 -7.06 -23.77
CA ASP A 54 -3.54 -7.28 -23.79
C ASP A 54 -4.31 -6.42 -22.78
N LEU A 55 -3.62 -5.56 -22.02
CA LEU A 55 -4.14 -4.76 -20.92
C LEU A 55 -4.82 -5.56 -19.81
N ASN A 56 -4.53 -6.87 -19.70
CA ASN A 56 -4.95 -7.67 -18.55
C ASN A 56 -4.02 -7.45 -17.36
N ILE A 57 -4.13 -6.26 -16.77
CA ILE A 57 -3.24 -5.81 -15.71
C ILE A 57 -3.79 -6.30 -14.36
N PRO A 58 -2.97 -6.98 -13.54
CA PRO A 58 -3.37 -7.35 -12.18
C PRO A 58 -3.40 -6.12 -11.26
N PHE A 59 -3.91 -6.29 -10.05
CA PHE A 59 -3.90 -5.21 -9.07
C PHE A 59 -2.47 -4.86 -8.63
N HIS A 60 -2.25 -3.57 -8.33
CA HIS A 60 -1.02 -3.14 -7.67
C HIS A 60 -1.01 -3.58 -6.21
N SER A 61 -0.55 -4.81 -6.00
CA SER A 61 -0.62 -5.51 -4.73
C SER A 61 0.71 -6.18 -4.37
N ARG A 62 0.80 -6.63 -3.11
CA ARG A 62 1.93 -7.43 -2.62
C ARG A 62 2.09 -8.74 -3.38
N TRP A 63 1.00 -9.31 -3.91
CA TRP A 63 1.01 -10.59 -4.63
C TRP A 63 1.97 -10.60 -5.81
N ARG A 64 2.08 -9.48 -6.54
CA ARG A 64 3.00 -9.36 -7.67
C ARG A 64 4.47 -9.42 -7.27
N HIS A 65 4.79 -9.05 -6.03
CA HIS A 65 6.16 -9.15 -5.51
C HIS A 65 6.53 -10.58 -5.13
N PHE A 66 5.57 -11.47 -4.86
CA PHE A 66 5.85 -12.88 -4.62
C PHE A 66 6.19 -13.65 -5.90
N GLU A 67 5.78 -13.14 -7.06
CA GLU A 67 6.00 -13.75 -8.38
C GLU A 67 7.31 -13.32 -9.06
N VAL A 68 8.08 -12.43 -8.42
CA VAL A 68 9.35 -11.93 -8.95
C VAL A 68 10.32 -13.08 -9.30
N GLY A 69 10.98 -12.95 -10.45
CA GLY A 69 11.89 -13.97 -10.98
C GLY A 69 11.18 -15.14 -11.67
N ASN A 70 9.88 -15.03 -11.95
CA ASN A 70 9.07 -16.09 -12.58
C ASN A 70 9.08 -17.41 -11.78
N VAL A 71 9.22 -17.32 -10.46
CA VAL A 71 9.19 -18.46 -9.55
C VAL A 71 7.74 -18.70 -9.11
N PRO A 72 7.19 -19.93 -9.21
CA PRO A 72 5.77 -20.20 -8.99
C PRO A 72 5.39 -20.27 -7.49
N ARG A 73 5.84 -19.31 -6.68
CA ARG A 73 5.63 -19.28 -5.21
C ARG A 73 4.16 -19.30 -4.83
N LEU A 74 3.30 -18.58 -5.56
CA LEU A 74 1.87 -18.56 -5.30
C LEU A 74 1.20 -19.90 -5.62
N ALA A 75 1.64 -20.60 -6.66
CA ALA A 75 1.17 -21.95 -6.94
C ALA A 75 1.60 -22.95 -5.86
N GLN A 76 2.82 -22.81 -5.33
CA GLN A 76 3.31 -23.58 -4.18
C GLN A 76 2.49 -23.29 -2.91
N LEU A 77 2.17 -22.02 -2.65
CA LEU A 77 1.26 -21.65 -1.56
C LEU A 77 -0.09 -22.33 -1.74
N GLU A 78 -0.71 -22.26 -2.92
CA GLU A 78 -2.00 -22.94 -3.19
C GLU A 78 -1.96 -24.44 -2.95
N GLN A 79 -0.86 -25.11 -3.33
CA GLN A 79 -0.66 -26.52 -3.04
C GLN A 79 -0.61 -26.78 -1.54
N ASN A 80 0.12 -25.97 -0.78
CA ASN A 80 0.21 -26.07 0.68
C ASN A 80 -1.12 -25.77 1.39
N LEU A 81 -2.02 -25.02 0.75
CA LEU A 81 -3.37 -24.73 1.26
C LEU A 81 -4.42 -25.76 0.82
N THR A 82 -4.02 -26.85 0.15
CA THR A 82 -4.94 -27.91 -0.27
C THR A 82 -5.60 -28.55 0.95
N GLY A 83 -6.92 -28.74 0.90
CA GLY A 83 -7.71 -29.31 2.00
C GLY A 83 -8.30 -28.26 2.95
N LEU A 84 -7.85 -27.00 2.89
CA LEU A 84 -8.50 -25.90 3.60
C LEU A 84 -9.78 -25.47 2.87
N THR A 85 -10.76 -25.01 3.64
CA THR A 85 -11.95 -24.35 3.10
C THR A 85 -11.58 -23.03 2.40
N PRO A 86 -12.40 -22.53 1.46
CA PRO A 86 -12.14 -21.24 0.81
C PRO A 86 -11.92 -20.08 1.79
N VAL A 87 -12.69 -20.05 2.89
CA VAL A 87 -12.54 -19.03 3.94
C VAL A 87 -11.19 -19.15 4.64
N GLN A 88 -10.76 -20.36 5.01
CA GLN A 88 -9.44 -20.59 5.64
C GLN A 88 -8.28 -20.24 4.70
N LYS A 89 -8.43 -20.49 3.39
CA LYS A 89 -7.46 -20.02 2.39
C LYS A 89 -7.35 -18.49 2.39
N ALA A 90 -8.48 -17.79 2.34
CA ALA A 90 -8.52 -16.33 2.37
C ALA A 90 -7.92 -15.77 3.67
N GLN A 91 -8.22 -16.36 4.83
CA GLN A 91 -7.63 -15.98 6.13
C GLN A 91 -6.11 -16.13 6.10
N THR A 92 -5.60 -17.23 5.55
CA THR A 92 -4.16 -17.48 5.41
C THR A 92 -3.48 -16.47 4.48
N LYS A 93 -4.13 -16.14 3.37
CA LYS A 93 -3.66 -15.10 2.43
C LYS A 93 -3.66 -13.71 3.06
N PHE A 94 -4.64 -13.39 3.90
CA PHE A 94 -4.69 -12.15 4.66
C PHE A 94 -3.54 -12.05 5.65
N ASP A 95 -3.24 -13.11 6.41
CA ASP A 95 -2.07 -13.13 7.30
C ASP A 95 -0.79 -12.83 6.52
N LEU A 96 -0.54 -13.58 5.44
CA LEU A 96 0.65 -13.41 4.61
C LEU A 96 0.75 -11.97 4.07
N ALA A 97 -0.33 -11.46 3.47
CA ALA A 97 -0.32 -10.13 2.87
C ALA A 97 -0.09 -9.03 3.93
N ILE A 98 -0.75 -9.10 5.09
CA ILE A 98 -0.61 -8.11 6.16
C ILE A 98 0.81 -8.11 6.71
N ILE A 99 1.34 -9.29 7.08
CA ILE A 99 2.71 -9.39 7.61
C ILE A 99 3.74 -8.94 6.58
N SER A 100 3.61 -9.40 5.34
CA SER A 100 4.57 -9.09 4.29
C SER A 100 4.58 -7.60 3.92
N VAL A 101 3.42 -6.93 3.91
CA VAL A 101 3.34 -5.47 3.67
C VAL A 101 3.92 -4.68 4.84
N LEU A 102 3.68 -5.07 6.08
CA LEU A 102 4.25 -4.37 7.26
C LEU A 102 5.77 -4.53 7.36
N LEU A 103 6.31 -5.64 6.84
CA LEU A 103 7.75 -5.87 6.75
C LEU A 103 8.40 -5.15 5.57
N ASP A 104 7.62 -4.61 4.64
CA ASP A 104 8.10 -3.80 3.52
C ASP A 104 8.42 -2.36 3.94
N ALA A 105 9.24 -2.22 4.96
CA ALA A 105 9.95 -0.99 5.26
C ALA A 105 11.23 -0.94 4.40
N GLY A 106 11.71 0.23 4.01
CA GLY A 106 12.85 0.35 3.09
C GLY A 106 14.05 -0.56 3.45
N ALA A 107 14.58 -1.28 2.46
CA ALA A 107 15.65 -2.27 2.68
C ALA A 107 17.06 -1.67 2.83
N GLY A 108 17.22 -0.39 2.50
CA GLY A 108 18.54 0.19 2.21
C GLY A 108 19.04 -0.19 0.81
N ALA A 109 20.21 0.35 0.43
CA ALA A 109 20.80 0.10 -0.89
C ALA A 109 21.56 -1.24 -0.96
N ASP A 110 22.11 -1.68 0.16
CA ASP A 110 23.09 -2.77 0.21
C ASP A 110 22.46 -4.15 0.47
N TRP A 111 21.33 -4.19 1.19
CA TRP A 111 20.69 -5.44 1.56
C TRP A 111 20.20 -6.23 0.33
N GLN A 112 20.41 -7.54 0.38
CA GLN A 112 19.91 -8.49 -0.62
C GLN A 112 19.42 -9.78 0.03
N TYR A 113 18.44 -10.42 -0.59
CA TYR A 113 17.94 -11.73 -0.21
C TYR A 113 18.35 -12.78 -1.24
N HIS A 114 19.02 -13.84 -0.79
CA HIS A 114 19.37 -14.98 -1.63
C HIS A 114 18.39 -16.13 -1.38
N GLU A 115 17.55 -16.43 -2.37
CA GLU A 115 16.63 -17.56 -2.27
C GLU A 115 17.38 -18.88 -2.54
N GLN A 116 17.43 -19.77 -1.55
CA GLN A 116 18.26 -20.97 -1.61
C GLN A 116 17.79 -21.96 -2.69
N GLU A 117 16.47 -22.09 -2.86
CA GLU A 117 15.85 -23.05 -3.76
C GLU A 117 16.12 -22.76 -5.23
N THR A 118 16.28 -21.48 -5.58
CA THR A 118 16.46 -21.02 -6.97
C THR A 118 17.85 -20.44 -7.26
N GLY A 119 18.60 -20.08 -6.21
CA GLY A 119 19.87 -19.34 -6.31
C GLY A 119 19.72 -17.89 -6.77
N LEU A 120 18.49 -17.38 -6.87
CA LEU A 120 18.21 -16.01 -7.28
C LEU A 120 18.47 -15.02 -6.14
N VAL A 121 18.92 -13.83 -6.52
CA VAL A 121 19.17 -12.71 -5.59
C VAL A 121 18.20 -11.59 -5.86
N PHE A 122 17.45 -11.19 -4.84
CA PHE A 122 16.48 -10.11 -4.88
C PHE A 122 16.90 -8.97 -3.94
N ARG A 123 16.45 -7.75 -4.23
CA ARG A 123 16.77 -6.54 -3.44
C ARG A 123 15.50 -5.73 -3.23
N ARG A 124 15.57 -4.70 -2.38
CA ARG A 124 14.45 -3.75 -2.15
C ARG A 124 13.15 -4.50 -1.79
N SER A 125 11.99 -3.96 -2.18
CA SER A 125 10.67 -4.50 -1.85
C SER A 125 10.48 -5.94 -2.37
N GLU A 126 11.04 -6.25 -3.55
CA GLU A 126 10.99 -7.58 -4.14
C GLU A 126 11.71 -8.62 -3.25
N GLY A 127 12.91 -8.29 -2.74
CA GLY A 127 13.63 -9.17 -1.81
C GLY A 127 12.92 -9.31 -0.46
N LEU A 128 12.35 -8.22 0.07
CA LEU A 128 11.58 -8.25 1.32
C LEU A 128 10.32 -9.11 1.18
N ALA A 129 9.68 -9.10 0.01
CA ALA A 129 8.53 -9.94 -0.28
C ALA A 129 8.90 -11.42 -0.25
N VAL A 130 9.99 -11.81 -0.94
CA VAL A 130 10.43 -13.21 -0.96
C VAL A 130 10.86 -13.66 0.44
N ALA A 131 11.64 -12.86 1.17
CA ALA A 131 12.04 -13.18 2.54
C ALA A 131 10.84 -13.42 3.47
N SER A 132 9.91 -12.47 3.51
CA SER A 132 8.71 -12.57 4.36
C SER A 132 7.78 -13.72 3.93
N PHE A 133 7.69 -14.03 2.63
CA PHE A 133 6.97 -15.20 2.13
C PHE A 133 7.58 -16.50 2.65
N GLN A 134 8.91 -16.66 2.55
CA GLN A 134 9.59 -17.87 3.02
C GLN A 134 9.46 -18.02 4.55
N MET A 135 9.68 -16.94 5.31
CA MET A 135 9.46 -16.94 6.76
C MET A 135 8.03 -17.35 7.13
N PHE A 136 7.02 -16.85 6.42
CA PHE A 136 5.62 -17.21 6.64
C PHE A 136 5.39 -18.70 6.37
N CYS A 137 5.87 -19.20 5.22
CA CYS A 137 5.73 -20.62 4.87
C CYS A 137 6.46 -21.56 5.85
N GLN A 138 7.50 -21.08 6.53
CA GLN A 138 8.25 -21.80 7.55
C GLN A 138 7.62 -21.69 8.96
N GLY A 139 6.51 -20.97 9.12
CA GLY A 139 5.82 -20.82 10.40
C GLY A 139 6.44 -19.81 11.36
N ALA A 140 7.30 -18.91 10.88
CA ALA A 140 8.01 -17.95 11.73
C ALA A 140 7.10 -17.00 12.52
N PHE A 141 5.85 -16.82 12.07
CA PHE A 141 4.87 -15.90 12.67
C PHE A 141 3.74 -16.61 13.43
N SER A 142 3.74 -17.96 13.49
CA SER A 142 2.74 -18.72 14.22
C SER A 142 3.27 -19.19 15.58
N SER A 143 2.39 -19.18 16.59
CA SER A 143 2.65 -19.84 17.87
C SER A 143 2.31 -21.33 17.88
N ASN A 144 1.66 -21.86 16.82
CA ASN A 144 1.21 -23.24 16.76
C ASN A 144 1.93 -24.02 15.63
N PRO A 145 2.83 -24.97 15.95
CA PRO A 145 3.57 -25.73 14.93
C PRO A 145 2.69 -26.63 14.07
N GLU A 146 1.48 -26.99 14.51
CA GLU A 146 0.51 -27.75 13.71
C GLU A 146 -0.22 -26.88 12.66
N HIS A 147 -0.10 -25.56 12.78
CA HIS A 147 -0.69 -24.59 11.86
C HIS A 147 0.34 -23.55 11.39
N PRO A 148 1.41 -23.97 10.68
CA PRO A 148 2.52 -23.07 10.34
C PRO A 148 2.12 -21.95 9.37
N LEU A 149 1.10 -22.15 8.54
CA LEU A 149 0.64 -21.16 7.55
C LEU A 149 -0.33 -20.15 8.17
N GLN A 150 0.07 -19.53 9.28
CA GLN A 150 -0.63 -18.42 9.90
C GLN A 150 0.32 -17.43 10.55
N ALA A 151 -0.21 -16.24 10.83
CA ALA A 151 0.37 -15.27 11.75
C ALA A 151 -0.66 -14.99 12.85
N ASP A 152 -0.34 -15.33 14.10
CA ASP A 152 -1.26 -15.13 15.22
C ASP A 152 -0.68 -14.18 16.28
N ALA A 153 -1.55 -13.64 17.12
CA ALA A 153 -1.19 -12.60 18.07
C ALA A 153 -0.04 -13.02 19.01
N GLN A 154 0.00 -14.29 19.42
CA GLN A 154 1.06 -14.79 20.28
C GLN A 154 2.37 -14.93 19.50
N GLY A 155 2.35 -15.56 18.33
CA GLY A 155 3.54 -15.74 17.48
C GLY A 155 4.19 -14.40 17.10
N LEU A 156 3.39 -13.36 16.86
CA LEU A 156 3.89 -12.01 16.58
C LEU A 156 4.47 -11.31 17.82
N GLN A 157 3.90 -11.52 19.00
CA GLN A 157 4.42 -10.94 20.25
C GLN A 157 5.71 -11.62 20.73
N GLU A 158 5.86 -12.93 20.46
CA GLU A 158 7.04 -13.73 20.82
C GLU A 158 8.16 -13.67 19.76
N LEU A 159 7.92 -13.03 18.62
CA LEU A 159 8.93 -12.82 17.59
C LEU A 159 10.14 -12.08 18.17
N THR A 160 11.34 -12.42 17.71
CA THR A 160 12.60 -11.82 18.17
C THR A 160 13.36 -11.16 17.02
N ALA A 161 14.28 -10.25 17.37
CA ALA A 161 15.16 -9.62 16.38
C ALA A 161 16.03 -10.67 15.68
N ASP A 162 16.51 -11.69 16.40
CA ASP A 162 17.32 -12.77 15.83
C ASP A 162 16.55 -13.59 14.79
N LYS A 163 15.29 -13.94 15.07
CA LYS A 163 14.44 -14.67 14.09
C LYS A 163 14.20 -13.84 12.83
N LEU A 164 13.95 -12.53 12.98
CA LEU A 164 13.84 -11.63 11.85
C LEU A 164 15.18 -11.50 11.10
N ALA A 165 16.28 -11.34 11.81
CA ALA A 165 17.61 -11.25 11.22
C ALA A 165 17.94 -12.51 10.42
N GLU A 166 17.67 -13.70 10.96
CA GLU A 166 17.85 -14.97 10.27
C GLU A 166 17.00 -15.06 9.00
N GLY A 167 15.69 -14.82 9.11
CA GLY A 167 14.78 -14.91 7.97
C GLY A 167 15.04 -13.86 6.88
N PHE A 168 15.56 -12.68 7.24
CA PHE A 168 16.00 -11.66 6.30
C PHE A 168 17.49 -11.75 5.95
N GLN A 169 18.20 -12.78 6.39
CA GLN A 169 19.64 -12.99 6.12
C GLN A 169 20.53 -11.80 6.52
N VAL A 170 20.16 -11.12 7.61
CA VAL A 170 20.84 -9.93 8.12
C VAL A 170 22.16 -10.31 8.75
N SER A 171 23.21 -9.63 8.34
CA SER A 171 24.56 -9.79 8.91
C SER A 171 25.35 -8.49 8.76
N GLN A 172 26.58 -8.44 9.29
CA GLN A 172 27.45 -7.28 9.10
C GLN A 172 27.76 -6.98 7.62
N VAL A 173 27.77 -8.01 6.77
CA VAL A 173 28.04 -7.89 5.32
C VAL A 173 26.77 -7.85 4.46
N ASN A 174 25.59 -7.99 5.09
CA ASN A 174 24.27 -7.86 4.46
C ASN A 174 23.31 -7.11 5.40
N PRO A 175 23.55 -5.82 5.70
CA PRO A 175 22.81 -5.10 6.71
C PRO A 175 21.42 -4.71 6.21
N LEU A 176 20.38 -5.01 6.98
CA LEU A 176 19.02 -4.52 6.74
C LEU A 176 18.73 -3.35 7.69
N LEU A 177 18.36 -2.20 7.16
CA LEU A 177 17.97 -1.04 7.98
C LEU A 177 16.64 -1.30 8.68
N GLY A 178 16.53 -1.01 9.97
CA GLY A 178 15.25 -0.96 10.69
C GLY A 178 14.66 -2.31 11.13
N VAL A 179 15.50 -3.30 11.45
CA VAL A 179 15.05 -4.62 11.95
C VAL A 179 14.22 -4.47 13.24
N GLU A 180 14.68 -3.66 14.18
CA GLU A 180 14.02 -3.39 15.46
C GLU A 180 12.67 -2.68 15.26
N GLY A 181 12.60 -1.76 14.29
CA GLY A 181 11.35 -1.08 13.93
C GLY A 181 10.31 -2.05 13.37
N ARG A 182 10.73 -2.98 12.49
CA ARG A 182 9.86 -4.05 11.97
C ARG A 182 9.38 -4.98 13.08
N LEU A 183 10.28 -5.37 13.99
CA LEU A 183 9.92 -6.21 15.14
C LEU A 183 8.85 -5.54 16.01
N LEU A 184 9.09 -4.31 16.42
CA LEU A 184 8.18 -3.56 17.27
C LEU A 184 6.81 -3.37 16.60
N LEU A 185 6.80 -3.14 15.28
CA LEU A 185 5.57 -3.02 14.51
C LEU A 185 4.75 -4.32 14.53
N LEU A 186 5.40 -5.48 14.33
CA LEU A 186 4.73 -6.78 14.39
C LEU A 186 4.26 -7.14 15.80
N GLN A 187 5.04 -6.83 16.83
CA GLN A 187 4.63 -7.06 18.23
C GLN A 187 3.40 -6.19 18.59
N ARG A 188 3.36 -4.94 18.13
CA ARG A 188 2.19 -4.06 18.28
C ARG A 188 0.98 -4.52 17.48
N LEU A 189 1.20 -5.12 16.31
CA LEU A 189 0.15 -5.81 15.59
C LEU A 189 -0.43 -6.92 16.48
N GLY A 190 0.41 -7.80 17.03
CA GLY A 190 -0.02 -8.86 17.95
C GLY A 190 -0.86 -8.35 19.13
N GLN A 191 -0.45 -7.24 19.76
CA GLN A 191 -1.24 -6.57 20.81
C GLN A 191 -2.58 -6.04 20.30
N SER A 192 -2.61 -5.43 19.12
CA SER A 192 -3.82 -4.87 18.52
C SER A 192 -4.83 -5.94 18.13
N LEU A 193 -4.36 -7.12 17.70
CA LEU A 193 -5.22 -8.27 17.37
C LEU A 193 -6.03 -8.72 18.59
N VAL A 194 -5.38 -8.81 19.76
CA VAL A 194 -6.05 -9.18 21.03
C VAL A 194 -7.00 -8.09 21.52
N ALA A 195 -6.65 -6.82 21.31
CA ALA A 195 -7.45 -5.68 21.76
C ALA A 195 -8.75 -5.48 20.95
N LEU A 196 -8.86 -6.10 19.76
CA LEU A 196 -9.98 -5.91 18.84
C LEU A 196 -10.58 -7.27 18.40
N PRO A 197 -11.10 -8.08 19.35
CA PRO A 197 -11.64 -9.41 19.04
C PRO A 197 -12.82 -9.38 18.07
N GLN A 198 -13.57 -8.27 17.99
CA GLN A 198 -14.64 -8.09 17.01
C GLN A 198 -14.14 -8.05 15.56
N LEU A 199 -12.86 -7.73 15.32
CA LEU A 199 -12.23 -7.76 14.01
C LEU A 199 -11.40 -9.03 13.79
N PHE A 200 -10.72 -9.48 14.84
CA PHE A 200 -9.66 -10.50 14.73
C PHE A 200 -9.95 -11.81 15.46
N GLY A 201 -11.11 -11.97 16.09
CA GLY A 201 -11.55 -13.19 16.78
C GLY A 201 -11.02 -13.34 18.22
N ASP A 202 -11.76 -14.07 19.05
CA ASP A 202 -11.50 -14.21 20.50
C ASP A 202 -10.45 -15.28 20.87
N SER A 203 -10.47 -16.44 20.20
CA SER A 203 -9.73 -17.65 20.65
C SER A 203 -8.45 -17.94 19.86
N ASN A 204 -8.26 -17.32 18.70
CA ASN A 204 -7.03 -17.33 17.91
C ASN A 204 -6.93 -16.00 17.16
N ALA A 205 -6.61 -14.92 17.88
CA ALA A 205 -6.58 -13.59 17.31
C ALA A 205 -5.51 -13.50 16.22
N ARG A 206 -5.94 -13.37 14.95
CA ARG A 206 -5.05 -13.31 13.77
C ARG A 206 -5.55 -12.31 12.74
N PRO A 207 -4.65 -11.69 11.94
CA PRO A 207 -5.05 -10.72 10.92
C PRO A 207 -6.08 -11.29 9.93
N GLY A 208 -5.97 -12.58 9.62
CA GLY A 208 -6.82 -13.33 8.71
C GLY A 208 -8.27 -13.37 9.10
N ASN A 209 -8.59 -13.30 10.40
CA ASN A 209 -9.96 -13.28 10.88
C ASN A 209 -10.74 -12.02 10.45
N LEU A 210 -10.06 -11.00 9.94
CA LEU A 210 -10.70 -9.87 9.27
C LEU A 210 -11.57 -10.30 8.08
N VAL A 211 -11.28 -11.46 7.46
CA VAL A 211 -12.14 -12.07 6.44
C VAL A 211 -13.53 -12.37 6.99
N ASN A 212 -13.64 -12.94 8.20
CA ASN A 212 -14.93 -13.26 8.82
C ASN A 212 -15.72 -11.98 9.08
N TYR A 213 -15.06 -10.95 9.60
CA TYR A 213 -15.66 -9.65 9.83
C TYR A 213 -16.25 -9.04 8.54
N LEU A 214 -15.53 -9.12 7.42
CA LEU A 214 -15.98 -8.59 6.14
C LEU A 214 -17.12 -9.42 5.51
N LEU A 215 -17.08 -10.75 5.65
CA LEU A 215 -18.18 -11.64 5.25
C LEU A 215 -19.46 -11.36 6.05
N ASP A 216 -19.35 -11.24 7.37
CA ASP A 216 -20.47 -10.92 8.26
C ASP A 216 -21.08 -9.56 7.92
N TRP A 217 -20.24 -8.58 7.56
CA TRP A 217 -20.72 -7.28 7.11
C TRP A 217 -21.49 -7.39 5.78
N SER A 218 -20.92 -8.08 4.79
CA SER A 218 -21.53 -8.21 3.45
C SER A 218 -22.87 -8.96 3.50
N THR A 219 -22.96 -10.01 4.30
CA THR A 219 -24.20 -10.79 4.49
C THR A 219 -25.30 -9.99 5.18
N LYS A 220 -24.98 -9.19 6.21
CA LYS A 220 -25.96 -8.35 6.92
C LYS A 220 -26.50 -7.21 6.05
N VAL A 221 -25.66 -6.59 5.22
CA VAL A 221 -26.11 -5.54 4.29
C VAL A 221 -27.03 -6.10 3.20
N GLY A 222 -26.76 -7.31 2.72
CA GLY A 222 -27.62 -8.06 1.79
C GLY A 222 -28.97 -8.49 2.37
N GLN A 223 -29.21 -8.33 3.68
CA GLN A 223 -30.51 -8.55 4.33
C GLN A 223 -31.35 -7.26 4.47
N SER A 224 -30.87 -6.11 3.97
CA SER A 224 -31.70 -4.90 3.88
C SER A 224 -32.80 -5.09 2.82
N GLU A 225 -34.01 -4.58 3.11
CA GLU A 225 -35.29 -4.94 2.45
C GLU A 225 -35.39 -4.72 0.92
N ASN A 226 -34.33 -4.22 0.27
CA ASN A 226 -34.29 -3.96 -1.17
C ASN A 226 -33.34 -4.86 -1.96
N PHE A 227 -32.81 -5.94 -1.37
CA PHE A 227 -31.87 -6.83 -2.05
C PHE A 227 -32.58 -7.97 -2.82
N THR A 228 -32.36 -8.06 -4.13
CA THR A 228 -32.84 -9.17 -4.96
C THR A 228 -31.77 -10.27 -5.01
N PRO A 229 -32.08 -11.56 -4.74
CA PRO A 229 -31.08 -12.64 -4.57
C PRO A 229 -30.35 -13.10 -5.85
N SER A 230 -30.31 -12.31 -6.91
CA SER A 230 -29.79 -12.73 -8.21
C SER A 230 -28.34 -12.32 -8.49
N GLN A 231 -27.65 -11.61 -7.59
CA GLN A 231 -26.22 -11.26 -7.73
C GLN A 231 -25.49 -11.47 -6.40
N GLY A 232 -24.23 -11.92 -6.47
CA GLY A 232 -23.46 -12.39 -5.31
C GLY A 232 -23.26 -11.35 -4.19
N HIS A 233 -22.60 -11.78 -3.12
CA HIS A 233 -22.27 -10.90 -1.99
C HIS A 233 -21.30 -9.79 -2.45
N GLN A 234 -21.78 -8.55 -2.46
CA GLN A 234 -20.98 -7.37 -2.79
C GLN A 234 -20.26 -6.81 -1.57
N LEU A 235 -19.05 -6.30 -1.79
CA LEU A 235 -18.26 -5.66 -0.74
C LEU A 235 -17.53 -4.42 -1.31
N PRO A 236 -17.88 -3.20 -0.85
CA PRO A 236 -17.15 -2.00 -1.26
C PRO A 236 -15.69 -2.05 -0.82
N ALA A 237 -14.77 -1.70 -1.71
CA ALA A 237 -13.34 -1.64 -1.42
C ALA A 237 -13.03 -0.63 -0.28
N SER A 238 -13.82 0.44 -0.17
CA SER A 238 -13.77 1.42 0.93
C SER A 238 -14.11 0.82 2.29
N ARG A 239 -14.91 -0.26 2.37
CA ARG A 239 -15.15 -1.00 3.62
C ARG A 239 -13.92 -1.78 4.06
N VAL A 240 -13.22 -2.43 3.12
CA VAL A 240 -11.95 -3.13 3.42
C VAL A 240 -10.91 -2.12 3.93
N PHE A 241 -10.80 -0.96 3.27
CA PHE A 241 -9.94 0.14 3.72
C PHE A 241 -10.27 0.62 5.13
N SER A 242 -11.55 0.83 5.42
CA SER A 242 -12.02 1.25 6.75
C SER A 242 -11.67 0.21 7.81
N ALA A 243 -11.89 -1.08 7.53
CA ALA A 243 -11.57 -2.18 8.44
C ALA A 243 -10.05 -2.28 8.72
N VAL A 244 -9.21 -2.04 7.71
CA VAL A 244 -7.75 -1.95 7.86
C VAL A 244 -7.37 -0.78 8.78
N LEU A 245 -7.95 0.41 8.59
CA LEU A 245 -7.64 1.57 9.44
C LEU A 245 -8.17 1.43 10.87
N GLU A 246 -9.34 0.82 11.05
CA GLU A 246 -9.92 0.50 12.36
C GLU A 246 -9.05 -0.52 13.10
N GLY A 247 -8.63 -1.59 12.43
CA GLY A 247 -7.87 -2.68 13.04
C GLY A 247 -6.39 -2.38 13.25
N LEU A 248 -5.77 -1.65 12.33
CA LEU A 248 -4.32 -1.46 12.29
C LEU A 248 -3.88 -0.02 12.60
N GLY A 249 -4.81 0.91 12.83
CA GLY A 249 -4.45 2.33 13.04
C GLY A 249 -3.52 2.60 14.22
N ASN A 250 -3.55 1.76 15.26
CA ASN A 250 -2.81 1.96 16.50
C ASN A 250 -1.38 1.37 16.49
N ILE A 251 -0.98 0.64 15.43
CA ILE A 251 0.35 0.02 15.39
C ILE A 251 1.48 1.04 15.13
N TRP A 252 1.16 2.18 14.51
CA TRP A 252 2.12 3.16 14.01
C TRP A 252 2.70 4.07 15.11
N PRO A 253 4.03 4.05 15.38
CA PRO A 253 4.64 4.97 16.34
C PRO A 253 4.69 6.43 15.86
N GLY A 254 4.67 7.37 16.81
CA GLY A 254 5.06 8.77 16.58
C GLY A 254 4.17 9.55 15.62
N ARG A 255 2.88 9.21 15.53
CA ARG A 255 1.91 9.88 14.65
C ARG A 255 1.10 10.93 15.39
N LEU A 256 0.55 11.88 14.64
CA LEU A 256 -0.40 12.86 15.19
C LEU A 256 -1.59 12.13 15.84
N ALA A 257 -2.10 12.71 16.93
CA ALA A 257 -3.24 12.16 17.66
C ALA A 257 -4.28 13.25 17.95
N ILE A 258 -5.55 12.87 17.90
CA ILE A 258 -6.69 13.68 18.38
C ILE A 258 -7.37 12.88 19.48
N ALA A 259 -7.50 13.45 20.68
CA ALA A 259 -8.07 12.75 21.85
C ALA A 259 -7.49 11.34 22.03
N ASP A 260 -6.14 11.26 22.09
CA ASP A 260 -5.34 10.03 22.19
C ASP A 260 -5.55 8.99 21.07
N THR A 261 -6.34 9.32 20.05
CA THR A 261 -6.53 8.47 18.89
C THR A 261 -5.47 8.76 17.85
N ASN A 262 -4.62 7.76 17.59
CA ASN A 262 -3.60 7.80 16.55
C ASN A 262 -4.26 8.01 15.17
N LEU A 263 -3.79 9.03 14.45
CA LEU A 263 -4.30 9.37 13.13
C LEU A 263 -3.60 8.61 12.01
N GLY A 264 -2.46 7.95 12.24
CA GLY A 264 -1.72 7.25 11.21
C GLY A 264 -0.97 8.21 10.28
N ASP A 265 -1.03 7.96 8.98
CA ASP A 265 -0.36 8.75 7.93
C ASP A 265 -1.20 9.99 7.57
N VAL A 266 -1.28 10.91 8.53
CA VAL A 266 -1.97 12.20 8.45
C VAL A 266 -1.01 13.30 8.89
N TRP A 267 -0.91 14.36 8.09
CA TRP A 267 0.06 15.44 8.28
C TRP A 267 -0.60 16.80 8.24
N LEU A 268 0.17 17.86 8.51
CA LEU A 268 -0.29 19.24 8.46
C LEU A 268 0.24 19.94 7.22
N HIS A 269 -0.58 20.82 6.65
CA HIS A 269 -0.15 21.71 5.57
C HIS A 269 -0.72 23.13 5.77
N SER A 270 0.17 24.12 5.82
CA SER A 270 -0.14 25.52 6.13
C SER A 270 -1.10 26.17 5.14
N ALA A 271 -1.01 25.81 3.85
CA ALA A 271 -1.90 26.32 2.80
C ALA A 271 -3.38 25.89 2.96
N LEU A 272 -3.68 24.90 3.80
CA LEU A 272 -5.05 24.46 4.06
C LEU A 272 -5.65 25.03 5.34
N LYS A 273 -4.93 25.91 6.05
CA LYS A 273 -5.46 26.62 7.23
C LYS A 273 -6.77 27.33 6.87
N GLY A 274 -7.84 26.94 7.54
CA GLY A 274 -9.16 27.56 7.47
C GLY A 274 -9.64 27.95 8.86
N ASP A 275 -10.92 28.30 8.98
CA ASP A 275 -11.54 28.68 10.26
C ASP A 275 -11.56 27.52 11.26
N ASN A 276 -11.53 26.27 10.77
CA ASN A 276 -11.50 25.09 11.61
C ASN A 276 -10.05 24.56 11.77
N PRO A 277 -9.56 24.32 13.00
CA PRO A 277 -8.20 23.80 13.24
C PRO A 277 -7.89 22.47 12.55
N TYR A 278 -8.92 21.74 12.11
CA TYR A 278 -8.81 20.46 11.43
C TYR A 278 -8.67 20.57 9.91
N ASP A 279 -8.77 21.78 9.34
CA ASP A 279 -8.70 21.98 7.88
C ASP A 279 -7.30 21.79 7.31
N GLN A 280 -6.28 21.99 8.14
CA GLN A 280 -4.88 21.79 7.81
C GLN A 280 -4.43 20.32 7.79
N TYR A 281 -5.28 19.38 8.20
CA TYR A 281 -4.91 17.95 8.20
C TYR A 281 -5.08 17.34 6.80
N VAL A 282 -4.03 16.67 6.33
CA VAL A 282 -3.96 15.99 5.04
C VAL A 282 -3.73 14.49 5.29
N PRO A 283 -4.78 13.64 5.16
CA PRO A 283 -4.64 12.20 5.28
C PRO A 283 -4.13 11.58 3.98
N PHE A 284 -3.25 10.57 4.09
CA PHE A 284 -2.78 9.77 2.95
C PHE A 284 -3.00 8.28 3.16
N HIS A 285 -2.76 7.77 4.38
CA HIS A 285 -2.92 6.35 4.72
C HIS A 285 -2.28 5.39 3.70
N LYS A 286 -1.15 5.79 3.09
CA LYS A 286 -0.65 5.17 1.85
C LYS A 286 -0.37 3.69 2.01
N LEU A 287 0.30 3.29 3.10
CA LEU A 287 0.64 1.89 3.32
C LEU A 287 -0.62 1.06 3.62
N SER A 288 -1.57 1.61 4.38
CA SER A 288 -2.88 0.98 4.60
C SER A 288 -3.69 0.86 3.31
N GLN A 289 -3.61 1.85 2.42
CA GLN A 289 -4.25 1.84 1.10
C GLN A 289 -3.68 0.75 0.20
N TRP A 290 -2.35 0.59 0.18
CA TRP A 290 -1.69 -0.48 -0.58
C TRP A 290 -1.94 -1.87 0.01
N LEU A 291 -1.97 -1.97 1.34
CA LEU A 291 -2.40 -3.18 2.03
C LEU A 291 -3.84 -3.53 1.62
N THR A 292 -4.77 -2.58 1.61
CA THR A 292 -6.14 -2.82 1.15
C THR A 292 -6.15 -3.41 -0.25
N TYR A 293 -5.41 -2.86 -1.22
CA TYR A 293 -5.31 -3.45 -2.56
C TYR A 293 -4.79 -4.90 -2.54
N SER A 294 -3.90 -5.22 -1.62
CA SER A 294 -3.38 -6.58 -1.40
C SER A 294 -4.37 -7.53 -0.72
N LEU A 295 -5.46 -7.03 -0.17
CA LEU A 295 -6.51 -7.85 0.46
C LEU A 295 -7.71 -8.07 -0.46
N LEU A 296 -7.82 -7.36 -1.58
CA LEU A 296 -8.97 -7.49 -2.49
C LEU A 296 -8.97 -8.80 -3.28
N GLU A 297 -7.81 -9.22 -3.82
CA GLU A 297 -7.72 -10.44 -4.63
C GLU A 297 -8.15 -11.70 -3.85
N PRO A 298 -7.70 -11.93 -2.59
CA PRO A 298 -8.19 -13.07 -1.80
C PRO A 298 -9.70 -13.05 -1.51
N LEU A 299 -10.31 -11.86 -1.43
CA LEU A 299 -11.77 -11.72 -1.26
C LEU A 299 -12.52 -12.03 -2.57
N GLN A 300 -11.95 -11.65 -3.72
CA GLN A 300 -12.51 -12.01 -5.03
C GLN A 300 -12.44 -13.51 -5.28
N GLU A 301 -11.32 -14.16 -4.93
CA GLU A 301 -11.17 -15.61 -5.00
C GLU A 301 -12.17 -16.36 -4.09
N LEU A 302 -12.58 -15.73 -2.98
CA LEU A 302 -13.63 -16.23 -2.09
C LEU A 302 -15.03 -16.10 -2.70
N GLY A 303 -15.17 -15.39 -3.82
CA GLY A 303 -16.43 -15.19 -4.53
C GLY A 303 -17.14 -13.87 -4.20
N LEU A 304 -16.49 -12.94 -3.49
CA LEU A 304 -17.04 -11.61 -3.26
C LEU A 304 -16.86 -10.72 -4.48
N GLU A 305 -17.92 -10.02 -4.88
CA GLU A 305 -17.82 -8.95 -5.87
C GLU A 305 -17.32 -7.67 -5.18
N ILE A 306 -16.07 -7.29 -5.47
CA ILE A 306 -15.50 -6.06 -4.93
C ILE A 306 -15.98 -4.86 -5.77
N THR A 307 -16.71 -3.96 -5.14
CA THR A 307 -17.25 -2.75 -5.78
C THR A 307 -16.48 -1.50 -5.35
N GLY A 308 -16.65 -0.40 -6.08
CA GLY A 308 -16.05 0.89 -5.70
C GLY A 308 -14.52 0.92 -5.71
N LEU A 309 -13.86 0.15 -6.59
CA LEU A 309 -12.39 0.11 -6.67
C LEU A 309 -11.76 1.50 -6.88
N ASP A 310 -12.43 2.36 -7.67
CA ASP A 310 -11.99 3.73 -7.92
C ASP A 310 -12.29 4.70 -6.77
N GLU A 311 -13.06 4.30 -5.76
CA GLU A 311 -13.19 5.07 -4.52
C GLU A 311 -11.89 5.06 -3.73
N LEU A 312 -11.06 4.02 -3.89
CA LEU A 312 -9.71 4.00 -3.31
C LEU A 312 -8.77 4.94 -4.07
N THR A 313 -7.72 5.40 -3.39
CA THR A 313 -6.85 6.47 -3.90
C THR A 313 -5.54 5.96 -4.48
N GLY A 314 -4.91 6.77 -5.34
CA GLY A 314 -3.56 6.53 -5.83
C GLY A 314 -2.55 6.52 -4.67
N LEU A 315 -1.39 5.89 -4.88
CA LEU A 315 -0.36 5.79 -3.84
C LEU A 315 0.67 6.92 -3.98
N PRO A 316 0.73 7.90 -3.05
CA PRO A 316 1.69 8.99 -3.13
C PRO A 316 3.05 8.58 -2.58
N GLU A 317 3.71 7.64 -3.27
CA GLU A 317 5.11 7.28 -3.07
C GLU A 317 6.03 7.92 -4.09
N TYR A 318 7.33 7.83 -3.82
CA TYR A 318 8.36 8.54 -4.55
C TYR A 318 8.42 8.23 -6.05
N ARG A 319 7.95 7.07 -6.53
CA ARG A 319 7.96 6.75 -7.98
C ARG A 319 6.82 7.43 -8.70
N ASN A 320 5.60 7.37 -8.18
CA ASN A 320 4.43 8.06 -8.71
C ASN A 320 4.60 9.58 -8.63
N GLY A 321 5.10 10.09 -7.50
CA GLY A 321 5.41 11.51 -7.37
C GLY A 321 6.58 11.92 -8.28
N GLY A 322 7.56 11.03 -8.43
CA GLY A 322 8.74 11.23 -9.27
C GLY A 322 8.39 11.30 -10.75
N LEU A 323 7.49 10.43 -11.21
CA LEU A 323 6.93 10.47 -12.57
C LEU A 323 6.35 11.84 -12.90
N CYS A 324 5.60 12.43 -11.97
CA CYS A 324 4.98 13.74 -12.16
C CYS A 324 6.03 14.86 -12.32
N LEU A 325 7.13 14.80 -11.56
CA LEU A 325 8.23 15.77 -11.69
C LEU A 325 9.06 15.53 -12.96
N ASP A 326 9.41 14.28 -13.23
CA ASP A 326 10.36 13.88 -14.28
C ASP A 326 9.80 14.13 -15.69
N LEU A 327 8.47 14.05 -15.84
CA LEU A 327 7.80 14.33 -17.10
C LEU A 327 7.25 15.77 -17.20
N GLY A 328 7.38 16.57 -16.13
CA GLY A 328 7.05 17.99 -16.08
C GLY A 328 5.61 18.33 -15.67
N LEU A 329 4.83 17.36 -15.20
CA LEU A 329 3.46 17.61 -14.70
C LEU A 329 3.48 18.44 -13.41
N LEU A 330 4.53 18.26 -12.61
CA LEU A 330 4.91 19.11 -11.49
C LEU A 330 6.25 19.75 -11.76
N GLU A 331 6.41 20.99 -11.30
CA GLU A 331 7.69 21.68 -11.30
C GLU A 331 8.01 22.22 -9.90
N VAL A 332 9.26 22.06 -9.47
CA VAL A 332 9.74 22.69 -8.25
C VAL A 332 9.91 24.21 -8.45
N LYS A 333 9.47 25.00 -7.48
CA LYS A 333 9.70 26.45 -7.46
C LYS A 333 11.12 26.81 -7.03
N ASP A 334 11.71 26.00 -6.16
CA ASP A 334 13.10 26.11 -5.73
C ASP A 334 13.87 24.81 -6.03
N LYS A 335 14.93 24.91 -6.84
CA LYS A 335 15.79 23.77 -7.20
C LYS A 335 16.52 23.16 -6.00
N ALA A 336 16.68 23.90 -4.89
CA ALA A 336 17.28 23.35 -3.67
C ALA A 336 16.47 22.19 -3.07
N ILE A 337 15.18 22.08 -3.40
CA ILE A 337 14.34 20.92 -3.01
C ILE A 337 14.95 19.61 -3.52
N LEU A 338 15.49 19.61 -4.75
CA LEU A 338 16.04 18.42 -5.41
C LEU A 338 17.45 18.04 -4.92
N GLN A 339 18.09 18.90 -4.12
CA GLN A 339 19.47 18.74 -3.66
C GLN A 339 19.57 18.30 -2.20
N LYS A 340 18.44 18.28 -1.49
CA LYS A 340 18.38 18.01 -0.05
C LYS A 340 17.51 16.80 0.23
N HIS A 341 17.80 16.16 1.35
CA HIS A 341 16.91 15.17 1.92
C HIS A 341 15.83 15.86 2.74
N HIS A 342 14.62 15.31 2.72
CA HIS A 342 13.48 15.85 3.44
C HIS A 342 12.87 14.81 4.35
N LEU A 343 12.49 15.23 5.55
CA LEU A 343 11.70 14.39 6.45
C LEU A 343 10.30 14.18 5.86
N PRO A 344 9.66 13.01 6.07
CA PRO A 344 8.29 12.76 5.64
C PRO A 344 7.27 13.79 6.11
N ALA A 345 7.53 14.42 7.26
CA ALA A 345 6.68 15.44 7.88
C ALA A 345 6.85 16.84 7.30
N SER A 346 7.85 17.08 6.43
CA SER A 346 8.10 18.40 5.89
C SER A 346 6.97 18.83 4.95
N GLU A 347 6.64 20.13 4.92
CA GLU A 347 5.60 20.62 4.02
C GLU A 347 5.92 20.32 2.55
N VAL A 348 7.20 20.31 2.15
CA VAL A 348 7.62 19.88 0.80
C VAL A 348 7.11 18.47 0.47
N ILE A 349 7.29 17.51 1.38
CA ILE A 349 6.86 16.13 1.14
C ILE A 349 5.34 16.01 1.23
N VAL A 350 4.69 16.68 2.18
CA VAL A 350 3.22 16.67 2.29
C VAL A 350 2.57 17.29 1.04
N GLU A 351 3.08 18.43 0.57
CA GLU A 351 2.63 19.09 -0.66
C GLU A 351 2.79 18.16 -1.87
N TRP A 352 3.99 17.59 -2.05
CA TRP A 352 4.27 16.68 -3.18
C TRP A 352 3.38 15.44 -3.17
N ARG A 353 3.20 14.81 -2.00
CA ARG A 353 2.33 13.64 -1.84
C ARG A 353 0.87 13.97 -2.14
N ALA A 354 0.37 15.11 -1.68
CA ALA A 354 -1.00 15.55 -1.97
C ALA A 354 -1.22 15.79 -3.46
N LEU A 355 -0.30 16.48 -4.13
CA LEU A 355 -0.37 16.67 -5.57
C LEU A 355 -0.30 15.35 -6.32
N THR A 356 0.52 14.41 -5.85
CA THR A 356 0.63 13.07 -6.44
C THR A 356 -0.72 12.33 -6.40
N VAL A 357 -1.44 12.34 -5.28
CA VAL A 357 -2.79 11.72 -5.20
C VAL A 357 -3.72 12.29 -6.27
N SER A 358 -3.87 13.61 -6.34
CA SER A 358 -4.77 14.28 -7.28
C SER A 358 -4.36 14.10 -8.76
N LEU A 359 -3.05 14.03 -9.03
CA LEU A 359 -2.52 13.83 -10.38
C LEU A 359 -2.68 12.39 -10.85
N LEU A 360 -2.56 11.39 -9.97
CA LEU A 360 -2.80 9.99 -10.35
C LEU A 360 -4.23 9.76 -10.84
N ASP A 361 -5.23 10.36 -10.21
CA ASP A 361 -6.63 10.31 -10.68
C ASP A 361 -6.78 10.92 -12.09
N ARG A 362 -6.09 12.03 -12.35
CA ARG A 362 -6.12 12.72 -13.66
C ARG A 362 -5.37 11.95 -14.74
N ILE A 363 -4.23 11.36 -14.40
CA ILE A 363 -3.48 10.47 -15.29
C ILE A 363 -4.35 9.26 -15.64
N ALA A 364 -5.00 8.62 -14.66
CA ALA A 364 -5.90 7.50 -14.89
C ALA A 364 -7.08 7.89 -15.80
N ALA A 365 -7.70 9.05 -15.58
CA ALA A 365 -8.77 9.57 -16.43
C ALA A 365 -8.31 9.80 -17.88
N ALA A 366 -7.14 10.44 -18.07
CA ALA A 366 -6.56 10.66 -19.40
C ALA A 366 -6.23 9.34 -20.12
N ILE A 367 -5.66 8.37 -19.40
CA ILE A 367 -5.35 7.04 -19.95
C ILE A 367 -6.63 6.34 -20.41
N ARG A 368 -7.67 6.32 -19.57
CA ARG A 368 -8.97 5.73 -19.88
C ARG A 368 -9.61 6.36 -21.11
N GLN A 369 -9.56 7.68 -21.21
CA GLN A 369 -10.06 8.41 -22.37
C GLN A 369 -9.32 7.99 -23.65
N GLN A 370 -7.98 7.93 -23.61
CA GLN A 370 -7.15 7.57 -24.78
C GLN A 370 -7.29 6.10 -25.19
N LEU A 371 -7.56 5.20 -24.22
CA LEU A 371 -7.77 3.77 -24.47
C LEU A 371 -9.25 3.40 -24.70
N ASN A 372 -10.18 4.35 -24.54
CA ASN A 372 -11.63 4.13 -24.55
C ASN A 372 -12.06 3.02 -23.56
N LEU A 373 -11.56 3.09 -22.33
CA LEU A 373 -11.87 2.17 -21.23
C LEU A 373 -12.60 2.90 -20.11
N SER A 374 -13.50 2.20 -19.42
CA SER A 374 -14.16 2.70 -18.21
C SER A 374 -13.29 2.52 -16.96
N ALA A 375 -13.71 3.16 -15.85
CA ALA A 375 -13.11 2.93 -14.53
C ALA A 375 -13.35 1.51 -13.98
N ILE A 376 -14.30 0.76 -14.54
CA ILE A 376 -14.56 -0.64 -14.19
C ILE A 376 -13.56 -1.56 -14.89
N GLU A 377 -13.28 -1.30 -16.17
CA GLU A 377 -12.33 -2.11 -16.96
C GLU A 377 -10.87 -1.84 -16.54
N LEU A 378 -10.55 -0.57 -16.27
CA LEU A 378 -9.22 -0.12 -15.88
C LEU A 378 -9.28 0.75 -14.61
N PRO A 379 -9.61 0.17 -13.44
CA PRO A 379 -9.62 0.88 -12.17
C PRO A 379 -8.23 1.38 -11.80
N LEU A 380 -8.16 2.38 -10.92
CA LEU A 380 -6.92 3.07 -10.54
C LEU A 380 -5.85 2.08 -10.06
N VAL A 381 -6.24 1.06 -9.28
CA VAL A 381 -5.35 0.00 -8.81
C VAL A 381 -4.60 -0.74 -9.94
N LYS A 382 -5.19 -0.86 -11.13
CA LYS A 382 -4.53 -1.45 -12.31
C LYS A 382 -3.64 -0.42 -13.02
N VAL A 383 -4.07 0.84 -13.08
CA VAL A 383 -3.25 1.96 -13.62
C VAL A 383 -1.95 2.12 -12.81
N LEU A 384 -1.97 1.83 -11.50
CA LEU A 384 -0.77 1.88 -10.67
C LEU A 384 0.25 0.78 -11.04
N GLN A 385 -0.17 -0.47 -11.21
CA GLN A 385 0.71 -1.65 -11.33
C GLN A 385 1.60 -1.60 -12.57
N GLY A 386 1.00 -1.79 -13.74
CA GLY A 386 1.70 -1.74 -15.03
C GLY A 386 1.89 -0.33 -15.57
N GLY A 387 1.33 0.68 -14.90
CA GLY A 387 1.36 2.07 -15.34
C GLY A 387 2.28 2.93 -14.48
N THR A 388 1.71 3.79 -13.63
CA THR A 388 2.45 4.93 -13.07
C THR A 388 3.64 4.54 -12.19
N TRP A 389 3.54 3.43 -11.45
CA TRP A 389 4.64 2.98 -10.59
C TRP A 389 5.83 2.44 -11.40
N THR A 390 5.54 1.65 -12.44
CA THR A 390 6.56 1.10 -13.35
C THR A 390 7.15 2.20 -14.23
N ALA A 391 6.30 3.08 -14.77
CA ALA A 391 6.70 4.25 -15.54
C ALA A 391 7.58 5.20 -14.73
N GLY A 392 7.23 5.45 -13.47
CA GLY A 392 8.04 6.26 -12.54
C GLY A 392 9.42 5.67 -12.30
N ARG A 393 9.52 4.34 -12.16
CA ARG A 393 10.82 3.64 -12.05
C ARG A 393 11.63 3.77 -13.35
N GLN A 394 10.99 3.60 -14.50
CA GLN A 394 11.65 3.64 -15.79
C GLN A 394 12.21 5.03 -16.11
N ILE A 395 11.39 6.08 -16.00
CA ILE A 395 11.84 7.45 -16.28
C ILE A 395 12.94 7.90 -15.32
N ALA A 396 12.87 7.48 -14.05
CA ALA A 396 13.92 7.77 -13.09
C ALA A 396 15.26 7.14 -13.49
N ALA A 397 15.25 5.92 -14.05
CA ALA A 397 16.44 5.24 -14.56
C ALA A 397 16.97 5.85 -15.86
N GLU A 398 16.09 6.39 -16.71
CA GLU A 398 16.46 7.13 -17.92
C GLU A 398 17.17 8.46 -17.56
N LEU A 399 16.75 9.13 -16.49
CA LEU A 399 17.25 10.45 -16.11
C LEU A 399 18.41 10.44 -15.12
N ARG A 400 18.53 9.40 -14.27
CA ARG A 400 19.51 9.33 -13.18
C ARG A 400 20.11 7.95 -13.04
N VAL A 401 21.42 7.92 -12.79
CA VAL A 401 22.14 6.69 -12.43
C VAL A 401 21.50 6.07 -11.18
N GLY A 402 21.26 4.76 -11.23
CA GLY A 402 20.64 4.02 -10.12
C GLY A 402 19.11 4.16 -10.02
N GLY A 403 18.47 4.93 -10.92
CA GLY A 403 17.02 5.08 -10.97
C GLY A 403 16.42 5.68 -9.70
N VAL A 404 17.13 6.62 -9.09
CA VAL A 404 16.69 7.29 -7.86
C VAL A 404 15.60 8.32 -8.16
N ALA A 405 14.68 8.49 -7.21
CA ALA A 405 13.62 9.50 -7.30
C ALA A 405 14.21 10.93 -7.38
N PRO A 406 13.51 11.90 -7.97
CA PRO A 406 13.98 13.29 -8.03
C PRO A 406 14.07 13.97 -6.65
N ILE A 407 13.23 13.59 -5.69
CA ILE A 407 13.26 14.09 -4.30
C ILE A 407 13.69 12.95 -3.37
N GLN A 408 14.68 13.22 -2.52
CA GLN A 408 15.17 12.26 -1.53
C GLN A 408 14.43 12.45 -0.20
N ILE A 409 13.98 11.35 0.39
CA ILE A 409 13.25 11.32 1.67
C ILE A 409 14.11 10.61 2.71
N ASP A 410 14.28 11.22 3.88
CA ASP A 410 14.84 10.58 5.07
C ASP A 410 13.76 9.72 5.72
N SER A 411 13.54 8.53 5.16
CA SER A 411 12.54 7.58 5.66
C SER A 411 13.14 6.65 6.72
N ASP A 412 12.42 6.47 7.82
CA ASP A 412 12.65 5.39 8.80
C ASP A 412 12.06 4.05 8.35
N GLY A 413 11.57 3.97 7.11
CA GLY A 413 10.92 2.81 6.53
C GLY A 413 9.41 2.74 6.79
N THR A 414 8.82 3.64 7.58
CA THR A 414 7.37 3.66 7.87
C THR A 414 6.57 4.61 6.97
N VAL A 415 7.26 5.48 6.22
CA VAL A 415 6.68 6.33 5.18
C VAL A 415 7.54 6.19 3.92
N LEU A 416 7.01 5.51 2.90
CA LEU A 416 7.68 5.22 1.64
C LEU A 416 7.12 6.04 0.49
#